data_AF-A0A2N8T5C8-F1
#
_entry.id   AF-A0A2N8T5C8-F1
#
_cell.length_a   1.000
_cell.length_b   1.000
_cell.length_c   1.000
_cell.angle_alpha   90.00
_cell.angle_beta   90.00
_cell.angle_gamma   90.00
#
_symmetry.space_group_name_H-M   'P 1'
#
loop_
_entity.id
_entity.type
_entity.pdbx_description
1 polymer ?
#
loop_
_entity_poly.entity_id
_entity_poly.type
_entity_poly.pdbx_seq_one_letter_code
_entity_poly.pdbx_strand_id
1 'polypeptide(L)'
;MAHELYTRTNQKIFFAGLSLDSWRKAEEAASLNSQGLIQAEREACLFHLYGALLGLCHEIAGYYRTSGAGARAVAAFLTRDVLEAAPSPELAELLELSEQPDTWLSQLLDAYDALFEAPRAPAKVKTDPRQPLIEAVSLEEEVPPLPRAELEAWRQNLKGLALRFRESLTEW
;
A
#
# COMPACT_ATOMS: atom_id res chain seq x y z
N MET A 1 18.59 -10.46 -17.78
CA MET A 1 17.20 -10.02 -17.56
C MET A 1 16.64 -10.39 -16.18
N ALA A 2 16.83 -11.60 -15.61
CA ALA A 2 16.24 -11.96 -14.30
C ALA A 2 16.91 -11.36 -13.04
N HIS A 3 17.92 -10.50 -13.19
CA HIS A 3 18.71 -9.95 -12.08
C HIS A 3 18.67 -8.41 -11.99
N GLU A 4 17.90 -7.75 -12.86
CA GLU A 4 17.80 -6.29 -12.88
C GLU A 4 16.77 -5.84 -11.85
N LEU A 5 17.12 -4.84 -11.03
CA LEU A 5 16.31 -4.39 -9.88
C LEU A 5 14.86 -4.05 -10.28
N TYR A 6 14.67 -3.48 -11.47
CA TYR A 6 13.34 -3.14 -11.98
C TYR A 6 12.40 -4.34 -12.18
N THR A 7 12.97 -5.54 -12.34
CA THR A 7 12.21 -6.77 -12.52
C THR A 7 11.28 -7.01 -11.33
N ARG A 8 11.73 -6.69 -10.11
CA ARG A 8 10.95 -6.92 -8.89
C ARG A 8 9.76 -5.97 -8.79
N THR A 9 9.96 -4.70 -9.08
CA THR A 9 8.90 -3.68 -9.10
C THR A 9 7.83 -4.02 -10.11
N ASN A 10 8.22 -4.35 -11.35
CA ASN A 10 7.27 -4.71 -12.41
C ASN A 10 6.49 -5.98 -12.07
N GLN A 11 7.16 -6.99 -11.51
CA GLN A 11 6.51 -8.22 -11.04
C GLN A 11 5.45 -7.93 -9.97
N LYS A 12 5.76 -7.06 -9.00
CA LYS A 12 4.84 -6.71 -7.92
C LYS A 12 3.64 -5.88 -8.41
N ILE A 13 3.85 -4.92 -9.32
CA ILE A 13 2.76 -4.19 -9.99
C ILE A 13 1.85 -5.15 -10.78
N PHE A 14 2.45 -6.15 -11.45
CA PHE A 14 1.69 -7.16 -12.17
C PHE A 14 0.85 -8.02 -11.22
N PHE A 15 1.43 -8.51 -10.12
CA PHE A 15 0.70 -9.31 -9.12
C PHE A 15 -0.43 -8.54 -8.43
N ALA A 16 -0.23 -7.25 -8.14
CA ALA A 16 -1.33 -6.40 -7.66
C ALA A 16 -2.51 -6.36 -8.66
N GLY A 17 -2.22 -6.35 -9.96
CA GLY A 17 -3.24 -6.44 -11.01
C GLY A 17 -3.97 -7.78 -11.04
N LEU A 18 -3.26 -8.89 -10.84
CA LEU A 18 -3.90 -10.22 -10.74
C LEU A 18 -4.88 -10.28 -9.57
N SER A 19 -4.52 -9.71 -8.41
CA SER A 19 -5.42 -9.66 -7.26
C SER A 19 -6.66 -8.81 -7.53
N LEU A 20 -6.52 -7.67 -8.21
CA LEU A 20 -7.65 -6.83 -8.59
C LEU A 20 -8.60 -7.54 -9.57
N ASP A 21 -8.06 -8.31 -10.52
CA ASP A 21 -8.85 -9.13 -11.44
C ASP A 21 -9.59 -10.25 -10.72
N SER A 22 -8.94 -10.94 -9.78
CA SER A 22 -9.56 -11.97 -8.95
C SER A 22 -10.66 -11.40 -8.05
N TRP A 23 -10.41 -10.23 -7.45
CA TRP A 23 -11.42 -9.49 -6.67
C TRP A 23 -12.64 -9.18 -7.54
N ARG A 24 -12.47 -8.59 -8.73
CA ARG A 24 -13.60 -8.29 -9.63
C ARG A 24 -14.43 -9.55 -9.93
N LYS A 25 -13.79 -10.69 -10.17
CA LYS A 25 -14.50 -11.96 -10.40
C LYS A 25 -15.27 -12.43 -9.15
N ALA A 26 -14.72 -12.22 -7.96
CA ALA A 26 -15.39 -12.56 -6.71
C ALA A 26 -16.64 -11.68 -6.45
N GLU A 27 -16.58 -10.39 -6.82
CA GLU A 27 -17.73 -9.47 -6.82
C GLU A 27 -18.84 -9.98 -7.77
N GLU A 28 -18.47 -10.35 -8.99
CA GLU A 28 -19.42 -10.83 -10.01
C GLU A 28 -20.04 -12.19 -9.68
N ALA A 29 -19.30 -13.09 -9.05
CA ALA A 29 -19.77 -14.44 -8.73
C ALA A 29 -20.87 -14.47 -7.66
N ALA A 30 -20.93 -13.46 -6.78
CA ALA A 30 -21.91 -13.32 -5.69
C ALA A 30 -22.19 -14.62 -4.89
N SER A 31 -21.16 -15.46 -4.73
CA SER A 31 -21.26 -16.74 -4.02
C SER A 31 -21.24 -16.54 -2.51
N LEU A 32 -21.66 -17.56 -1.74
CA LEU A 32 -21.59 -17.58 -0.27
C LEU A 32 -20.18 -17.26 0.27
N ASN A 33 -19.12 -17.54 -0.49
CA ASN A 33 -17.72 -17.30 -0.10
C ASN A 33 -17.14 -15.99 -0.67
N SER A 34 -17.91 -15.21 -1.41
CA SER A 34 -17.39 -14.03 -2.13
C SER A 34 -16.79 -12.97 -1.20
N GLN A 35 -17.32 -12.81 0.02
CA GLN A 35 -16.79 -11.83 0.98
C GLN A 35 -15.37 -12.17 1.45
N GLY A 36 -15.10 -13.44 1.76
CA GLY A 36 -13.77 -13.89 2.16
C GLY A 36 -12.76 -13.77 1.01
N LEU A 37 -13.18 -14.07 -0.22
CA LEU A 37 -12.35 -13.89 -1.41
C LEU A 37 -12.05 -12.42 -1.69
N ILE A 38 -13.04 -11.53 -1.59
CA ILE A 38 -12.86 -10.07 -1.72
C ILE A 38 -11.83 -9.57 -0.71
N GLN A 39 -11.96 -9.95 0.57
CA GLN A 39 -11.03 -9.52 1.60
C GLN A 39 -9.62 -10.05 1.35
N ALA A 40 -9.46 -11.33 1.01
CA ALA A 40 -8.16 -11.92 0.72
C ALA A 40 -7.46 -11.24 -0.46
N GLU A 41 -8.19 -10.94 -1.54
CA GLU A 41 -7.62 -10.26 -2.70
C GLU A 41 -7.32 -8.79 -2.45
N ARG A 42 -8.09 -8.11 -1.59
CA ARG A 42 -7.78 -6.76 -1.11
C ARG A 42 -6.43 -6.72 -0.40
N GLU A 43 -6.23 -7.61 0.58
CA GLU A 43 -4.97 -7.67 1.34
C GLU A 43 -3.79 -8.09 0.46
N ALA A 44 -4.00 -9.05 -0.44
CA ALA A 44 -2.98 -9.46 -1.42
C ALA A 44 -2.56 -8.29 -2.33
N CYS A 45 -3.53 -7.49 -2.80
CA CYS A 45 -3.26 -6.32 -3.60
C CYS A 45 -2.40 -5.30 -2.83
N LEU A 46 -2.79 -4.93 -1.60
CA LEU A 46 -2.01 -4.04 -0.72
C LEU A 46 -0.58 -4.55 -0.49
N PHE A 47 -0.44 -5.83 -0.16
CA PHE A 47 0.87 -6.47 0.00
C PHE A 47 1.74 -6.37 -1.25
N HIS A 48 1.14 -6.54 -2.43
CA HIS A 48 1.85 -6.43 -3.70
C HIS A 48 2.20 -4.98 -4.04
N LEU A 49 1.35 -4.01 -3.75
CA LEU A 49 1.63 -2.58 -3.94
C LEU A 49 2.76 -2.09 -3.05
N TYR A 50 2.74 -2.43 -1.75
CA TYR A 50 3.87 -2.14 -0.85
C TYR A 50 5.17 -2.78 -1.37
N GLY A 51 5.09 -4.04 -1.82
CA GLY A 51 6.23 -4.73 -2.41
C GLY A 51 6.76 -4.08 -3.69
N ALA A 52 5.91 -3.45 -4.49
CA ALA A 52 6.31 -2.69 -5.68
C ALA A 52 7.00 -1.38 -5.29
N LEU A 53 6.47 -0.66 -4.30
CA LEU A 53 7.09 0.55 -3.76
C LEU A 53 8.48 0.26 -3.19
N LEU A 54 8.63 -0.82 -2.42
CA LEU A 54 9.92 -1.26 -1.91
C LEU A 54 10.89 -1.60 -3.04
N GLY A 55 10.42 -2.28 -4.09
CA GLY A 55 11.21 -2.56 -5.29
C GLY A 55 11.68 -1.27 -5.98
N LEU A 56 10.81 -0.26 -6.07
CA LEU A 56 11.16 1.03 -6.64
C LEU A 56 12.23 1.76 -5.81
N CYS A 57 12.15 1.69 -4.48
CA CYS A 57 13.19 2.21 -3.59
C CYS A 57 14.53 1.48 -3.82
N HIS A 58 14.52 0.17 -4.05
CA HIS A 58 15.72 -0.60 -4.41
C HIS A 58 16.31 -0.17 -5.75
N GLU A 59 15.48 0.08 -6.77
CA GLU A 59 15.93 0.59 -8.05
C GLU A 59 16.68 1.93 -7.88
N ILE A 60 16.06 2.88 -7.18
CA ILE A 60 16.62 4.23 -6.98
C ILE A 60 17.92 4.14 -6.17
N ALA A 61 17.91 3.45 -5.02
CA ALA A 61 19.10 3.30 -4.19
C ALA A 61 20.23 2.55 -4.92
N GLY A 62 19.89 1.59 -5.77
CA GLY A 62 20.84 0.87 -6.61
C GLY A 62 21.49 1.77 -7.66
N TYR A 63 20.71 2.65 -8.29
CA TYR A 63 21.20 3.62 -9.27
C TYR A 63 22.19 4.61 -8.63
N TYR A 64 21.80 5.23 -7.51
CA TYR A 64 22.63 6.19 -6.78
C TYR A 64 23.76 5.55 -5.96
N ARG A 65 23.82 4.21 -5.89
CA ARG A 65 24.77 3.43 -5.06
C ARG A 65 24.73 3.85 -3.58
N THR A 66 23.54 4.15 -3.08
CA THR A 66 23.32 4.58 -1.69
C THR A 66 23.61 3.43 -0.73
N SER A 67 24.21 3.76 0.43
CA SER A 67 24.35 2.79 1.52
C SER A 67 22.98 2.28 1.97
N GLY A 68 22.87 0.97 2.22
CA GLY A 68 21.59 0.39 2.65
C GLY A 68 20.62 0.04 1.51
N ALA A 69 21.07 0.00 0.26
CA ALA A 69 20.27 -0.42 -0.90
C ALA A 69 19.57 -1.80 -0.74
N GLY A 70 19.99 -2.63 0.22
CA GLY A 70 19.37 -3.92 0.56
C GLY A 70 18.35 -3.88 1.71
N ALA A 71 17.89 -2.70 2.16
CA ALA A 71 16.94 -2.60 3.25
C ALA A 71 15.60 -3.31 2.94
N ARG A 72 14.92 -3.82 3.98
CA ARG A 72 13.78 -4.74 3.83
C ARG A 72 12.41 -4.07 3.97
N ALA A 73 12.38 -2.77 4.26
CA ALA A 73 11.18 -1.99 4.52
C ALA A 73 11.30 -0.60 3.88
N VAL A 74 10.19 -0.07 3.40
CA VAL A 74 10.11 1.26 2.76
C VAL A 74 10.53 2.37 3.73
N ALA A 75 10.16 2.25 5.00
CA ALA A 75 10.53 3.20 6.06
C ALA A 75 12.05 3.35 6.27
N ALA A 76 12.87 2.40 5.78
CA ALA A 76 14.32 2.54 5.83
C ALA A 76 14.89 3.39 4.68
N PHE A 77 14.10 3.68 3.65
CA PHE A 77 14.47 4.54 2.51
C PHE A 77 13.87 5.94 2.65
N LEU A 78 12.59 6.02 3.02
CA LEU A 78 11.86 7.28 3.09
C LEU A 78 12.10 7.98 4.43
N THR A 79 13.31 8.50 4.61
CA THR A 79 13.69 9.31 5.77
C THR A 79 14.49 10.52 5.33
N ARG A 80 14.43 11.60 6.13
CA ARG A 80 15.22 12.81 5.88
C ARG A 80 16.73 12.51 5.92
N ASP A 81 17.17 11.68 6.86
CA ASP A 81 18.59 11.28 6.99
C ASP A 81 19.13 10.60 5.73
N VAL A 82 18.34 9.69 5.12
CA VAL A 82 18.73 9.02 3.87
C VAL A 82 18.84 10.03 2.73
N LEU A 83 17.89 10.98 2.64
CA LEU A 83 17.89 12.01 1.61
C LEU A 83 19.04 13.01 1.78
N GLU A 84 19.38 13.38 3.02
CA GLU A 84 20.52 14.24 3.34
C GLU A 84 21.86 13.56 3.02
N ALA A 85 21.97 12.25 3.30
CA ALA A 85 23.17 11.48 3.02
C ALA A 85 23.37 11.21 1.52
N ALA A 86 22.29 11.02 0.76
CA ALA A 86 22.31 10.77 -0.68
C ALA A 86 21.12 11.44 -1.37
N PRO A 87 21.27 12.72 -1.79
CA PRO A 87 20.21 13.45 -2.46
C PRO A 87 19.76 12.78 -3.76
N SER A 88 18.48 12.42 -3.84
CA SER A 88 17.82 11.91 -5.04
C SER A 88 16.47 12.62 -5.18
N PRO A 89 16.16 13.22 -6.34
CA PRO A 89 14.87 13.85 -6.57
C PRO A 89 13.71 12.84 -6.48
N GLU A 90 13.92 11.59 -6.89
CA GLU A 90 12.93 10.53 -6.82
C GLU A 90 12.60 10.14 -5.37
N LEU A 91 13.62 9.97 -4.51
CA LEU A 91 13.39 9.71 -3.08
C LEU A 91 12.81 10.92 -2.36
N ALA A 92 13.17 12.15 -2.75
CA ALA A 92 12.58 13.37 -2.21
C ALA A 92 11.08 13.44 -2.50
N GLU A 93 10.67 13.13 -3.73
CA GLU A 93 9.27 13.12 -4.12
C GLU A 93 8.48 12.01 -3.38
N LEU A 94 9.04 10.80 -3.26
CA LEU A 94 8.40 9.73 -2.49
C LEU A 94 8.28 10.08 -1.01
N LEU A 95 9.29 10.72 -0.42
CA LEU A 95 9.24 11.17 0.97
C LEU A 95 8.14 12.22 1.16
N GLU A 96 8.09 13.23 0.29
CA GLU A 96 7.06 14.28 0.34
C GLU A 96 5.64 13.69 0.24
N LEU A 97 5.43 12.77 -0.70
CA LEU A 97 4.16 12.06 -0.83
C LEU A 97 3.83 11.30 0.46
N SER A 98 4.79 10.58 1.05
CA SER A 98 4.56 9.78 2.27
C SER A 98 4.29 10.61 3.52
N GLU A 99 4.72 11.88 3.56
CA GLU A 99 4.49 12.78 4.69
C GLU A 99 3.13 13.49 4.64
N GLN A 100 2.46 13.50 3.48
CA GLN A 100 1.17 14.15 3.28
C GLN A 100 0.02 13.13 3.41
N PRO A 101 -0.84 13.22 4.46
CA PRO A 101 -1.85 12.19 4.77
C PRO A 101 -2.87 11.93 3.65
N ASP A 102 -3.19 12.98 2.88
CA ASP A 102 -4.19 12.90 1.82
C ASP A 102 -3.66 12.28 0.51
N THR A 103 -2.36 11.96 0.45
CA THR A 103 -1.81 11.31 -0.74
C THR A 103 -2.09 9.82 -0.75
N TRP A 104 -2.17 9.28 -1.96
CA TRP A 104 -2.28 7.84 -2.16
C TRP A 104 -1.14 7.06 -1.51
N LEU A 105 0.07 7.65 -1.40
CA LEU A 105 1.23 6.96 -0.86
C LEU A 105 1.15 6.85 0.67
N SER A 106 0.77 7.93 1.36
CA SER A 106 0.54 7.87 2.81
C SER A 106 -0.56 6.87 3.13
N GLN A 107 -1.69 6.94 2.41
CA GLN A 107 -2.82 6.03 2.61
C GLN A 107 -2.46 4.57 2.30
N LEU A 108 -1.61 4.32 1.30
CA LEU A 108 -1.10 2.97 1.00
C LEU A 108 -0.25 2.43 2.17
N LEU A 109 0.62 3.25 2.75
CA LEU A 109 1.46 2.86 3.88
C LEU A 109 0.61 2.57 5.12
N ASP A 110 -0.32 3.46 5.45
CA ASP A 110 -1.26 3.27 6.57
C ASP A 110 -2.11 2.01 6.39
N ALA A 111 -2.65 1.80 5.18
CA ALA A 111 -3.44 0.61 4.86
C ALA A 111 -2.63 -0.69 4.92
N TYR A 112 -1.36 -0.64 4.55
CA TYR A 112 -0.45 -1.79 4.66
C TYR A 112 -0.12 -2.10 6.12
N ASP A 113 0.16 -1.08 6.93
CA ASP A 113 0.46 -1.27 8.36
C ASP A 113 -0.77 -1.79 9.12
N ALA A 114 -1.97 -1.36 8.72
CA ALA A 114 -3.24 -1.85 9.26
C ALA A 114 -3.45 -3.37 9.10
N LEU A 115 -2.79 -4.02 8.12
CA LEU A 115 -2.84 -5.48 7.93
C LEU A 115 -2.26 -6.26 9.12
N PHE A 116 -1.42 -5.61 9.93
CA PHE A 116 -0.73 -6.22 11.07
C PHE A 116 -1.38 -5.87 12.40
N GLU A 117 -2.48 -5.11 12.40
CA GLU A 117 -3.21 -4.82 13.62
C GLU A 117 -3.94 -6.05 14.16
N ALA A 118 -3.95 -6.20 15.49
CA ALA A 118 -4.70 -7.26 16.13
C ALA A 118 -6.22 -7.04 15.92
N PRO A 119 -7.02 -8.11 15.73
CA PRO A 119 -8.47 -7.98 15.69
C PRO A 119 -8.98 -7.26 16.94
N ARG A 120 -9.66 -6.12 16.75
CA ARG A 120 -10.24 -5.36 17.85
C ARG A 120 -11.62 -5.95 18.17
N ALA A 121 -11.85 -6.26 19.44
CA ALA A 121 -13.20 -6.59 19.89
C ALA A 121 -14.09 -5.35 19.72
N PRO A 122 -15.35 -5.48 19.28
CA PRO A 122 -16.25 -4.35 19.17
C PRO A 122 -16.33 -3.62 20.52
N ALA A 123 -16.22 -2.30 20.50
CA ALA A 123 -16.21 -1.52 21.73
C ALA A 123 -17.52 -1.74 22.48
N LYS A 124 -17.44 -2.21 23.73
CA LYS A 124 -18.62 -2.30 24.59
C LYS A 124 -19.07 -0.88 24.92
N VAL A 125 -20.20 -0.47 24.36
CA VAL A 125 -20.89 0.75 24.78
C VAL A 125 -21.17 0.64 26.28
N LYS A 126 -20.74 1.63 27.06
CA LYS A 126 -21.16 1.76 28.46
C LYS A 126 -22.63 2.20 28.46
N THR A 127 -23.54 1.23 28.45
CA THR A 127 -24.96 1.48 28.66
C THR A 127 -25.20 1.85 30.13
N ASP A 128 -25.92 2.96 30.36
CA ASP A 128 -26.37 3.35 31.70
C ASP A 128 -27.37 2.29 32.22
N PRO A 129 -27.11 1.62 33.36
CA PRO A 129 -27.96 0.54 33.88
C PRO A 129 -29.38 0.99 34.28
N ARG A 130 -29.68 2.30 34.24
CA ARG A 130 -31.01 2.86 34.51
C ARG A 130 -31.88 3.06 33.26
N GLN A 131 -31.33 2.89 32.06
CA GLN A 131 -32.11 2.97 30.82
C GLN A 131 -32.70 1.59 30.46
N PRO A 132 -33.95 1.52 29.97
CA PRO A 132 -34.49 0.27 29.47
C PRO A 132 -33.59 -0.28 28.37
N LEU A 133 -33.27 -1.58 28.47
CA LEU A 133 -32.39 -2.35 27.60
C LEU A 133 -32.90 -2.35 26.15
N ILE A 134 -32.69 -1.25 25.44
CA ILE A 134 -32.48 -1.28 24.01
C ILE A 134 -30.96 -1.42 23.89
N GLU A 135 -30.51 -2.57 23.40
CA GLU A 135 -29.10 -2.77 23.02
C GLU A 135 -28.80 -1.76 21.90
N ALA A 136 -28.40 -0.55 22.29
CA ALA A 136 -27.84 0.42 21.37
C ALA A 136 -26.45 -0.10 21.00
N VAL A 137 -26.41 -0.97 20.01
CA VAL A 137 -25.18 -1.29 19.30
C VAL A 137 -24.70 0.02 18.71
N SER A 138 -23.63 0.61 19.24
CA SER A 138 -22.91 1.65 18.53
C SER A 138 -22.48 1.02 17.21
N LEU A 139 -23.13 1.45 16.13
CA LEU A 139 -22.50 1.51 14.83
C LEU A 139 -21.38 2.54 14.98
N GLU A 140 -20.26 2.16 15.60
CA GLU A 140 -19.00 2.80 15.25
C GLU A 140 -18.95 2.75 13.73
N GLU A 141 -18.87 3.92 13.08
CA GLU A 141 -18.82 4.02 11.62
C GLU A 141 -17.82 3.00 11.13
N GLU A 142 -18.32 1.88 10.60
CA GLU A 142 -17.52 0.83 10.04
C GLU A 142 -16.88 1.47 8.83
N VAL A 143 -15.64 1.96 9.01
CA VAL A 143 -14.91 2.67 7.96
C VAL A 143 -14.98 1.76 6.75
N PRO A 144 -15.62 2.21 5.65
CA PRO A 144 -15.90 1.32 4.55
C PRO A 144 -14.56 0.78 4.06
N PRO A 145 -14.46 -0.55 3.88
CA PRO A 145 -13.18 -1.14 3.55
C PRO A 145 -12.73 -0.59 2.19
N LEU A 146 -11.42 -0.38 2.05
CA LEU A 146 -10.82 0.23 0.84
C LEU A 146 -11.44 -0.35 -0.43
N PRO A 147 -11.96 0.49 -1.34
CA PRO A 147 -12.63 0.01 -2.53
C PRO A 147 -11.62 -0.42 -3.61
N ARG A 148 -12.01 -1.38 -4.44
CA ARG A 148 -11.16 -1.93 -5.52
C ARG A 148 -10.64 -0.85 -6.48
N ALA A 149 -11.48 0.14 -6.79
CA ALA A 149 -11.13 1.23 -7.68
C ALA A 149 -9.99 2.11 -7.12
N GLU A 150 -9.93 2.27 -5.79
CA GLU A 150 -8.89 3.04 -5.12
C GLU A 150 -7.54 2.33 -5.24
N LEU A 151 -7.50 1.01 -4.98
CA LEU A 151 -6.27 0.23 -5.14
C LEU A 151 -5.79 0.16 -6.60
N GLU A 152 -6.71 0.12 -7.57
CA GLU A 152 -6.33 0.22 -8.99
C GLU A 152 -5.77 1.61 -9.31
N ALA A 153 -6.34 2.69 -8.76
CA ALA A 153 -5.78 4.04 -8.92
C ALA A 153 -4.37 4.14 -8.32
N TRP A 154 -4.14 3.61 -7.12
CA TRP A 154 -2.83 3.58 -6.48
C TRP A 154 -1.82 2.75 -7.29
N ARG A 155 -2.27 1.62 -7.87
CA ARG A 155 -1.46 0.81 -8.78
C ARG A 155 -1.02 1.60 -10.01
N GLN A 156 -1.91 2.37 -10.63
CA GLN A 156 -1.59 3.20 -11.78
C GLN A 156 -0.66 4.37 -11.41
N ASN A 157 -0.87 5.01 -10.27
CA ASN A 157 0.02 6.06 -9.75
C ASN A 157 1.44 5.53 -9.54
N LEU A 158 1.58 4.37 -8.88
CA LEU A 158 2.89 3.75 -8.66
C LEU A 158 3.56 3.32 -9.97
N LYS A 159 2.80 2.78 -10.92
CA LYS A 159 3.32 2.46 -12.26
C LYS A 159 3.79 3.72 -12.99
N GLY A 160 3.03 4.82 -12.90
CA GLY A 160 3.39 6.11 -13.48
C GLY A 160 4.68 6.67 -12.88
N LEU A 161 4.83 6.65 -11.55
CA LEU A 161 6.06 7.02 -10.87
C LEU A 161 7.25 6.17 -11.33
N ALA A 162 7.09 4.85 -11.35
CA ALA A 162 8.17 3.95 -11.75
C ALA A 162 8.65 4.21 -13.18
N LEU A 163 7.74 4.51 -14.12
CA LEU A 163 8.11 4.86 -15.49
C LEU A 163 8.84 6.21 -15.54
N ARG A 164 8.28 7.24 -14.91
CA ARG A 164 8.87 8.59 -14.92
C ARG A 164 10.23 8.64 -14.25
N PHE A 165 10.42 7.92 -13.14
CA PHE A 165 11.71 7.82 -12.47
C PHE A 165 12.73 7.06 -13.32
N ARG A 166 12.34 6.02 -14.04
CA ARG A 166 13.28 5.33 -14.95
C ARG A 166 13.71 6.20 -16.12
N GLU A 167 12.79 7.00 -16.65
CA GLU A 167 13.10 8.00 -17.67
C GLU A 167 14.10 9.02 -17.13
N SER A 168 13.85 9.61 -15.95
CA SER A 168 14.79 10.56 -15.34
C SER A 168 16.15 9.95 -15.06
N LEU A 169 16.23 8.70 -14.59
CA LEU A 169 17.50 8.02 -14.30
C LEU A 169 18.28 7.62 -15.56
N THR A 170 17.65 7.58 -16.74
CA THR A 170 18.33 7.24 -18.01
C THR A 170 18.85 8.47 -18.75
N GLU A 171 18.32 9.66 -18.46
CA GLU A 171 18.62 10.91 -19.19
C GLU A 171 19.88 11.65 -18.73
N TRP A 172 20.69 11.09 -17.81
CA TRP A 172 21.92 11.71 -17.27
C TRP A 172 23.20 10.91 -17.53
#